data_AF-A0A172TKY8-F1
#
_entry.id   AF-A0A172TKY8-F1
#
_cell.length_a   1.000
_cell.length_b   1.000
_cell.length_c   1.000
_cell.angle_alpha   90.00
_cell.angle_beta   90.00
_cell.angle_gamma   90.00
#
_symmetry.space_group_name_H-M   'P 1'
#
loop_
_entity.id
_entity.type
_entity.pdbx_description
1 polymer ?
#
loop_
_entity_poly.entity_id
_entity_poly.type
_entity_poly.pdbx_seq_one_letter_code
_entity_poly.pdbx_strand_id
1 'polypeptide(L)'
;MKNSGLDEPGSDDAINDILGAVASQEKAIALFIRAEAEKLNLFIGDKGTFPASPSHEEMIELQRHVALILDGLLQQQRLLVRTLEICERLAKHHGGPL
;
A
#
# COMPACT_ATOMS: atom_id res chain seq x y z
N MET A 1 32.78 -2.00 35.16
CA MET A 1 32.55 -3.32 34.54
C MET A 1 31.25 -3.22 33.74
N LYS A 2 31.30 -3.63 32.48
CA LYS A 2 30.17 -3.65 31.54
C LYS A 2 29.04 -4.55 32.08
N ASN A 3 27.80 -4.16 31.84
CA ASN A 3 26.71 -5.06 31.44
C ASN A 3 25.66 -4.21 30.71
N SER A 4 25.93 -3.90 29.45
CA SER A 4 24.91 -3.49 28.48
C SER A 4 24.10 -4.75 28.16
N GLY A 5 23.04 -4.99 28.92
CA GLY A 5 21.98 -5.91 28.51
C GLY A 5 21.32 -5.28 27.30
N LEU A 6 21.65 -5.79 26.12
CA LEU A 6 20.80 -5.62 24.96
C LEU A 6 19.55 -6.43 25.30
N ASP A 7 18.49 -5.75 25.73
CA ASP A 7 17.15 -6.33 25.71
C ASP A 7 16.94 -6.77 24.25
N GLU A 8 16.93 -8.08 23.99
CA GLU A 8 16.43 -8.59 22.72
C GLU A 8 15.03 -7.98 22.56
N PRO A 9 14.74 -7.26 21.46
CA PRO A 9 13.40 -6.74 21.25
C PRO A 9 12.43 -7.91 21.39
N GLY A 10 11.49 -7.78 22.32
CA GLY A 10 10.51 -8.83 22.56
C GLY A 10 9.78 -9.11 21.25
N SER A 11 9.36 -10.36 21.04
CA SER A 11 8.57 -10.74 19.85
C SER A 11 7.41 -9.77 19.57
N ASP A 12 6.83 -9.20 20.64
CA ASP A 12 5.78 -8.18 20.58
C ASP A 12 6.24 -6.84 19.99
N ASP A 13 7.46 -6.38 20.28
CA ASP A 13 8.03 -5.15 19.70
C ASP A 13 8.24 -5.32 18.20
N ALA A 14 8.71 -6.50 17.77
CA ALA A 14 8.88 -6.81 16.37
C ALA A 14 7.54 -6.86 15.61
N ILE A 15 6.49 -7.41 16.22
CA ILE A 15 5.13 -7.42 15.62
C ILE A 15 4.60 -5.99 15.51
N ASN A 16 4.77 -5.17 16.56
CA ASN A 16 4.34 -3.77 16.55
C ASN A 16 5.05 -2.95 15.47
N ASP A 17 6.35 -3.17 15.26
CA ASP A 17 7.12 -2.52 14.21
C ASP A 17 6.60 -2.92 12.81
N ILE A 18 6.30 -4.20 12.60
CA ILE A 18 5.74 -4.69 11.33
C ILE A 18 4.35 -4.08 11.09
N LEU A 19 3.48 -4.06 12.10
CA LEU A 19 2.15 -3.44 11.98
C LEU A 19 2.25 -1.93 11.69
N GLY A 20 3.21 -1.24 12.34
CA GLY A 20 3.51 0.17 12.06
C GLY A 20 3.98 0.38 10.61
N ALA A 21 4.83 -0.51 10.09
CA ALA A 21 5.28 -0.46 8.70
C ALA A 21 4.12 -0.71 7.72
N VAL A 22 3.23 -1.67 7.99
CA VAL A 22 2.02 -1.93 7.20
C VAL A 22 1.12 -0.69 7.16
N ALA A 23 0.84 -0.07 8.31
CA ALA A 23 0.04 1.15 8.38
C ALA A 23 0.66 2.31 7.60
N SER A 24 1.98 2.47 7.65
CA SER A 24 2.69 3.47 6.87
C SER A 24 2.60 3.20 5.36
N GLN A 25 2.69 1.94 4.94
CA GLN A 25 2.55 1.55 3.54
C GLN A 25 1.13 1.79 3.03
N GLU A 26 0.10 1.46 3.81
CA GLU A 26 -1.30 1.76 3.47
C GLU A 26 -1.54 3.26 3.26
N LYS A 27 -0.98 4.09 4.14
CA LYS A 27 -1.06 5.54 3.99
C LYS A 27 -0.38 6.01 2.70
N ALA A 28 0.76 5.45 2.35
CA ALA A 28 1.45 5.77 1.10
C ALA A 28 0.64 5.34 -0.13
N ILE A 29 0.02 4.16 -0.09
CA ILE A 29 -0.87 3.66 -1.16
C ILE A 29 -2.07 4.60 -1.34
N ALA A 30 -2.71 5.04 -0.25
CA ALA A 30 -3.84 5.97 -0.32
C ALA A 30 -3.45 7.32 -0.95
N LEU A 31 -2.29 7.86 -0.59
CA LEU A 31 -1.76 9.08 -1.19
C LEU A 31 -1.44 8.89 -2.68
N PHE A 32 -0.87 7.75 -3.06
CA PHE A 32 -0.59 7.42 -4.45
C PHE A 32 -1.88 7.32 -5.28
N ILE A 33 -2.89 6.57 -4.81
CA ILE A 33 -4.19 6.45 -5.47
C ILE A 33 -4.81 7.83 -5.68
N ARG A 34 -4.77 8.69 -4.66
CA ARG A 34 -5.28 10.06 -4.76
C ARG A 34 -4.54 10.87 -5.83
N ALA A 35 -3.21 10.83 -5.85
CA ALA A 35 -2.42 11.57 -6.82
C ALA A 35 -2.70 11.10 -8.26
N GLU A 36 -2.85 9.79 -8.47
CA GLU A 36 -3.22 9.26 -9.79
C GLU A 36 -4.66 9.62 -10.18
N ALA A 37 -5.61 9.58 -9.24
CA ALA A 37 -6.98 10.02 -9.50
C ALA A 37 -7.05 11.51 -9.88
N GLU A 38 -6.26 12.37 -9.23
CA GLU A 38 -6.16 13.80 -9.57
C GLU A 38 -5.64 13.98 -11.02
N LYS A 39 -4.61 13.24 -11.43
CA LYS A 39 -4.11 13.27 -12.83
C LYS A 39 -5.15 12.78 -13.83
N LEU A 40 -5.83 11.67 -13.53
CA LEU A 40 -6.88 11.12 -14.39
C LEU A 40 -8.05 12.11 -14.55
N ASN A 41 -8.46 12.78 -13.48
CA ASN A 41 -9.51 13.79 -13.53
C ASN A 41 -9.12 14.99 -14.40
N LEU A 42 -7.85 15.41 -14.39
CA LEU A 42 -7.36 16.46 -15.30
C LEU A 42 -7.43 16.02 -16.77
N PHE A 43 -7.14 14.75 -17.05
CA PHE A 43 -7.20 14.19 -18.40
C PHE A 43 -8.64 14.01 -18.90
N ILE A 44 -9.50 13.42 -18.08
CA ILE A 44 -10.90 13.11 -18.41
C ILE A 44 -11.77 14.38 -18.41
N GLY A 45 -11.42 15.38 -17.59
CA GLY A 45 -12.22 16.57 -17.36
C GLY A 45 -13.51 16.30 -16.58
N ASP A 46 -14.23 17.37 -16.25
CA ASP A 46 -15.54 17.24 -15.59
C ASP A 46 -16.51 16.50 -16.52
N LYS A 47 -17.20 15.48 -16.01
CA LYS A 47 -18.19 14.64 -16.74
C LYS A 47 -17.69 14.02 -18.06
N GLY A 48 -16.39 13.75 -18.21
CA GLY A 48 -15.86 13.14 -19.44
C GLY A 48 -15.82 14.11 -20.62
N THR A 49 -15.57 15.39 -20.34
CA THR A 49 -15.43 16.44 -21.35
C THR A 49 -14.15 16.32 -22.17
N PHE A 50 -13.16 15.57 -21.70
CA PHE A 50 -11.84 15.37 -22.31
C PHE A 50 -11.26 16.68 -22.85
N PRO A 51 -10.90 17.64 -21.98
CA PRO A 51 -10.59 19.01 -22.36
C PRO A 51 -9.43 19.14 -23.35
N ALA A 52 -8.52 18.15 -23.36
CA ALA A 52 -7.40 18.08 -24.31
C ALA A 52 -7.76 17.45 -25.67
N SER A 53 -8.99 16.96 -25.85
CA SER A 53 -9.45 16.23 -27.05
C SER A 53 -8.47 15.12 -27.47
N PRO A 54 -8.21 14.13 -26.59
CA PRO A 54 -7.19 13.12 -26.81
C PRO A 54 -7.55 12.20 -27.98
N SER A 55 -6.52 11.69 -28.66
CA SER A 55 -6.67 10.71 -29.72
C SER A 55 -7.15 9.35 -29.19
N HIS A 56 -7.60 8.49 -30.11
CA HIS A 56 -7.97 7.12 -29.75
C HIS A 56 -6.79 6.34 -29.15
N GLU A 57 -5.58 6.55 -29.69
CA GLU A 57 -4.34 5.95 -29.18
C GLU A 57 -4.04 6.44 -27.76
N GLU A 58 -4.18 7.74 -27.48
CA GLU A 58 -3.98 8.30 -26.14
C GLU A 58 -4.98 7.74 -25.12
N MET A 59 -6.22 7.49 -25.55
CA MET A 59 -7.24 6.82 -24.72
C MET A 59 -6.89 5.36 -24.42
N ILE A 60 -6.34 4.61 -25.39
CA ILE A 60 -5.87 3.24 -25.17
C ILE A 60 -4.69 3.23 -24.21
N GLU A 61 -3.73 4.15 -24.37
CA GLU A 61 -2.58 4.27 -23.47
C GLU A 61 -3.00 4.62 -22.04
N LEU A 62 -3.98 5.51 -21.88
CA LEU A 62 -4.59 5.78 -20.57
C LEU A 62 -5.15 4.50 -19.93
N GLN A 63 -5.93 3.72 -20.68
CA GLN A 63 -6.52 2.48 -20.17
C GLN A 63 -5.45 1.47 -19.76
N ARG A 64 -4.40 1.32 -20.56
CA ARG A 64 -3.24 0.47 -20.23
C ARG A 64 -2.56 0.94 -18.95
N HIS A 65 -2.33 2.24 -18.83
CA HIS A 65 -1.71 2.83 -17.67
C HIS A 65 -2.53 2.58 -16.38
N VAL A 66 -3.85 2.81 -16.44
CA VAL A 66 -4.75 2.53 -15.32
C VAL A 66 -4.74 1.05 -14.96
N ALA A 67 -4.77 0.15 -15.94
CA ALA A 67 -4.71 -1.29 -15.69
C ALA A 67 -3.40 -1.71 -14.99
N LEU A 68 -2.25 -1.15 -15.39
CA LEU A 68 -0.96 -1.39 -14.76
C LEU A 68 -0.92 -0.89 -13.31
N ILE A 69 -1.46 0.30 -13.05
CA ILE A 69 -1.58 0.83 -11.68
C ILE A 69 -2.42 -0.13 -10.82
N LEU A 70 -3.59 -0.54 -11.31
CA LEU A 70 -4.50 -1.39 -10.56
C LEU A 70 -3.90 -2.77 -10.28
N ASP A 71 -3.18 -3.36 -11.23
CA ASP A 71 -2.48 -4.63 -11.01
C ASP A 71 -1.37 -4.50 -9.96
N GLY A 72 -0.57 -3.43 -10.05
CA GLY A 72 0.46 -3.13 -9.05
C GLY A 72 -0.13 -2.95 -7.64
N LEU A 73 -1.22 -2.20 -7.52
CA LEU A 73 -1.93 -2.00 -6.25
C LEU A 73 -2.48 -3.32 -5.69
N LEU A 74 -3.06 -4.17 -6.54
CA LEU A 74 -3.56 -5.48 -6.14
C LEU A 74 -2.43 -6.38 -5.61
N GLN A 75 -1.26 -6.36 -6.26
CA GLN A 75 -0.10 -7.10 -5.80
C GLN A 75 0.40 -6.59 -4.43
N GLN A 76 0.49 -5.27 -4.24
CA GLN A 76 0.89 -4.68 -2.96
C GLN A 76 -0.09 -5.04 -1.84
N GLN A 77 -1.39 -4.90 -2.09
CA GLN A 77 -2.44 -5.25 -1.12
C GLN A 77 -2.39 -6.73 -0.73
N ARG A 78 -2.13 -7.64 -1.68
CA ARG A 78 -1.93 -9.07 -1.37
C ARG A 78 -0.72 -9.31 -0.45
N LEU A 79 0.37 -8.55 -0.62
CA LEU A 79 1.56 -8.67 0.24
C LEU A 79 1.28 -8.15 1.66
N LEU A 80 0.55 -7.04 1.78
CA LEU A 80 0.16 -6.49 3.07
C LEU A 80 -0.75 -7.45 3.84
N VAL A 81 -1.75 -8.02 3.19
CA VAL A 81 -2.62 -9.05 3.80
C VAL A 81 -1.81 -10.25 4.30
N ARG A 82 -0.91 -10.79 3.48
CA ARG A 82 -0.04 -11.90 3.90
C ARG A 82 0.86 -11.54 5.08
N THR A 83 1.36 -10.31 5.12
CA THR A 83 2.16 -9.81 6.24
C THR A 83 1.34 -9.78 7.53
N LEU A 84 0.09 -9.31 7.46
CA LEU A 84 -0.83 -9.31 8.60
C LEU A 84 -1.17 -10.73 9.06
N GLU A 85 -1.42 -11.66 8.14
CA GLU A 85 -1.65 -13.07 8.47
C GLU A 85 -0.44 -13.71 9.18
N ILE A 86 0.78 -13.34 8.79
CA ILE A 86 2.01 -13.81 9.46
C ILE A 86 2.08 -13.22 10.88
N CYS A 87 1.82 -11.92 11.04
CA CYS A 87 1.80 -11.27 12.36
C CYS A 87 0.76 -11.92 13.27
N GLU A 88 -0.44 -12.23 12.76
CA GLU A 88 -1.49 -12.92 13.51
C GLU A 88 -1.04 -14.29 14.00
N ARG A 89 -0.39 -15.09 13.14
CA ARG A 89 0.13 -16.41 13.52
C ARG A 89 1.23 -16.29 14.56
N LEU A 90 2.13 -15.32 14.42
CA LEU A 90 3.21 -15.08 15.36
C LEU A 90 2.66 -14.66 16.73
N ALA A 91 1.72 -13.73 16.79
CA ALA A 91 1.08 -13.29 18.04
C ALA A 91 0.41 -14.47 18.78
N LYS A 92 -0.35 -15.31 18.04
CA LYS A 92 -0.99 -16.51 18.61
C LYS A 92 0.00 -17.53 19.16
N HIS A 93 1.17 -17.69 18.52
CA HIS A 93 2.21 -18.60 18.99
C HIS A 93 2.91 -18.13 20.28
N HIS A 94 2.90 -16.83 20.57
CA HIS A 94 3.54 -16.24 21.75
C HIS A 94 2.55 -16.01 22.92
N GLY A 95 1.28 -16.41 22.77
CA GLY A 95 0.27 -16.32 23.83
C GLY A 95 -0.29 -14.92 24.08
N GLY A 96 0.04 -13.94 23.22
CA GLY A 96 -0.49 -12.58 23.30
C GLY A 96 -1.83 -12.42 22.56
N PRO A 97 -2.79 -11.63 23.08
CA PRO A 97 -3.96 -11.23 22.32
C PRO A 97 -3.57 -10.19 21.26
N LEU A 98 -4.10 -10.33 20.04
CA LEU A 98 -4.31 -9.20 19.13
C LEU A 98 -5.66 -8.55 19.43
#